data_AF-A6G5S4-F1
#
_entry.id   AF-A6G5S4-F1
#
_cell.length_a   1.000
_cell.length_b   1.000
_cell.length_c   1.000
_cell.angle_alpha   90.00
_cell.angle_beta   90.00
_cell.angle_gamma   90.00
#
_symmetry.space_group_name_H-M   'P 1'
#
loop_
_entity.id
_entity.type
_entity.pdbx_description
1 polymer ?
#
loop_
_entity_poly.entity_id
_entity_poly.type
_entity_poly.pdbx_seq_one_letter_code
_entity_poly.pdbx_strand_id
1 'polypeptide(L)'
;MIPEPTAPSTVNPSSRAARTRLPSFVGALLLLGTSLGLVSGCNNKAPAKLTDRLWVSEMPLGPRDQVDAMVITEVAKRSAGSFYHGSVYQGSYDSFTWKQKGKDRGVVHMLQAQRSYEVRTRDCKPTRGFDLCVELVGDPTGVKRYQSRKRWAIPRRGKGAQALDVQSLFIELAEEDAELEALLDQAY
;
A
#
# COMPACT_ATOMS: atom_id res chain seq x y z
N MET A 1 -29.67 32.19 32.90
CA MET A 1 -30.21 32.90 31.73
C MET A 1 -29.31 32.52 30.57
N ILE A 2 -29.72 31.53 29.78
CA ILE A 2 -28.91 30.84 28.77
C ILE A 2 -29.48 31.26 27.41
N PRO A 3 -28.71 31.89 26.52
CA PRO A 3 -29.21 32.24 25.20
C PRO A 3 -29.27 31.02 24.28
N GLU A 4 -30.39 30.96 23.56
CA GLU A 4 -30.82 29.98 22.57
C GLU A 4 -29.94 30.01 21.30
N PRO A 5 -29.56 28.85 20.72
CA PRO A 5 -28.80 28.82 19.47
C PRO A 5 -29.71 28.93 18.24
N THR A 6 -29.56 30.03 17.50
CA THR A 6 -30.23 30.33 16.24
C THR A 6 -29.80 29.38 15.11
N ALA A 7 -30.77 28.78 14.43
CA ALA A 7 -30.55 27.91 13.26
C ALA A 7 -30.11 28.70 12.01
N PRO A 8 -29.26 28.14 11.13
CA PRO A 8 -28.94 28.76 9.85
C PRO A 8 -29.99 28.44 8.75
N SER A 9 -30.39 29.49 8.04
CA SER A 9 -31.32 29.52 6.90
C SER A 9 -30.88 28.65 5.72
N THR A 10 -31.86 27.93 5.17
CA THR A 10 -31.85 27.32 3.84
C THR A 10 -31.84 28.38 2.74
N VAL A 11 -30.87 28.31 1.82
CA VAL A 11 -30.91 29.03 0.54
C VAL A 11 -30.94 28.03 -0.60
N ASN A 12 -32.06 28.02 -1.32
CA ASN A 12 -32.30 27.29 -2.54
C ASN A 12 -32.14 28.27 -3.72
N PRO A 13 -31.27 28.03 -4.71
CA PRO A 13 -31.40 28.66 -6.00
C PRO A 13 -32.19 27.76 -6.97
N SER A 14 -33.40 28.25 -7.25
CA SER A 14 -34.29 27.87 -8.34
C SER A 14 -33.62 28.02 -9.72
N SER A 15 -33.87 27.01 -10.55
CA SER A 15 -34.10 26.99 -12.00
C SER A 15 -33.27 27.90 -12.94
N ARG A 16 -32.67 27.27 -13.96
CA ARG A 16 -32.78 27.75 -15.35
C ARG A 16 -32.77 26.56 -16.30
N ALA A 17 -33.92 26.36 -16.93
CA ALA A 17 -34.14 25.46 -18.04
C ALA A 17 -33.40 25.97 -19.28
N ALA A 18 -32.66 25.09 -19.96
CA ALA A 18 -32.26 25.29 -21.34
C ALA A 18 -32.85 24.15 -22.18
N ARG A 19 -33.89 24.50 -22.95
CA ARG A 19 -34.48 23.67 -23.99
C ARG A 19 -33.54 23.64 -25.19
N THR A 20 -33.18 22.46 -25.68
CA THR A 20 -32.64 22.32 -27.04
C THR A 20 -33.12 21.01 -27.68
N ARG A 21 -34.20 21.21 -28.43
CA ARG A 21 -34.68 20.52 -29.65
C ARG A 21 -34.02 19.19 -30.03
N LEU A 22 -34.80 18.10 -29.96
CA LEU A 22 -34.62 16.89 -30.76
C LEU A 22 -35.10 17.11 -32.20
N PRO A 23 -34.41 16.58 -33.21
CA PRO A 23 -35.02 16.18 -34.46
C PRO A 23 -35.32 14.67 -34.45
N SER A 24 -36.57 14.32 -34.73
CA SER A 24 -36.98 12.99 -35.19
C SER A 24 -36.35 12.70 -36.56
N PHE A 25 -35.64 11.59 -36.68
CA PHE A 25 -35.47 10.92 -37.96
C PHE A 25 -35.84 9.45 -37.81
N VAL A 26 -36.92 9.11 -38.50
CA VAL A 26 -37.35 7.76 -38.84
C VAL A 26 -36.41 7.25 -39.95
N GLY A 27 -35.90 6.02 -39.84
CA GLY A 27 -35.31 5.36 -40.99
C GLY A 27 -34.35 4.20 -40.72
N ALA A 28 -34.76 3.02 -41.21
CA ALA A 28 -33.95 1.93 -41.74
C ALA A 28 -33.29 0.91 -40.79
N LEU A 29 -33.95 -0.25 -40.78
CA LEU A 29 -33.49 -1.60 -40.48
C LEU A 29 -32.20 -1.95 -41.26
N LEU A 30 -31.14 -2.36 -40.57
CA LEU A 30 -30.02 -3.14 -41.14
C LEU A 30 -29.52 -4.11 -40.08
N LEU A 31 -29.90 -5.38 -40.23
CA LEU A 31 -29.37 -6.53 -39.51
C LEU A 31 -27.90 -6.74 -39.93
N LEU A 32 -26.96 -6.33 -39.10
CA LEU A 32 -25.57 -6.80 -39.17
C LEU A 32 -25.29 -7.65 -37.93
N GLY A 33 -25.19 -8.96 -38.16
CA GLY A 33 -24.66 -9.90 -37.19
C GLY A 33 -23.21 -9.56 -36.87
N THR A 34 -22.97 -9.09 -35.65
CA THR A 34 -21.64 -8.97 -35.07
C THR A 34 -21.45 -10.13 -34.10
N SER A 35 -20.63 -11.08 -34.56
CA SER A 35 -20.04 -12.15 -33.78
C SER A 35 -19.58 -11.66 -32.41
N LEU A 36 -20.01 -12.36 -31.36
CA LEU A 36 -19.54 -12.20 -29.98
C LEU A 36 -18.01 -12.42 -29.94
N GLY A 37 -17.27 -11.31 -29.98
CA GLY A 37 -15.90 -11.28 -29.48
C GLY A 37 -15.96 -11.31 -27.96
N LEU A 38 -15.83 -12.48 -27.36
CA LEU A 38 -15.44 -12.62 -25.97
C LEU A 38 -14.04 -12.00 -25.84
N VAL A 39 -13.97 -10.70 -25.59
CA VAL A 39 -12.77 -10.06 -25.06
C VAL A 39 -12.62 -10.63 -23.66
N SER A 40 -11.90 -11.75 -23.61
CA SER A 40 -11.33 -12.31 -22.40
C SER A 40 -10.30 -11.31 -21.92
N GLY A 41 -10.77 -10.24 -21.27
CA GLY A 41 -9.92 -9.31 -20.56
C GLY A 41 -9.21 -10.11 -19.49
N CYS A 42 -8.00 -10.59 -19.82
CA CYS A 42 -7.02 -11.01 -18.84
C CYS A 42 -6.84 -9.81 -17.93
N ASN A 43 -7.53 -9.85 -16.79
CA ASN A 43 -7.52 -8.82 -15.79
C ASN A 43 -6.16 -8.90 -15.09
N ASN A 44 -5.12 -8.49 -15.81
CA ASN A 44 -3.77 -8.29 -15.31
C ASN A 44 -3.83 -7.06 -14.41
N LYS A 45 -4.49 -7.22 -13.26
CA LYS A 45 -4.45 -6.26 -12.18
C LYS A 45 -2.99 -5.97 -11.91
N ALA A 46 -2.64 -4.69 -11.81
CA ALA A 46 -1.29 -4.35 -11.41
C ALA A 46 -1.00 -5.02 -10.06
N PRO A 47 0.22 -5.55 -9.84
CA PRO A 47 0.56 -6.17 -8.58
C PRO A 47 0.25 -5.23 -7.43
N ALA A 48 -0.23 -5.79 -6.33
CA ALA A 48 -0.51 -5.02 -5.14
C ALA A 48 0.74 -4.22 -4.75
N LYS A 49 0.59 -2.91 -4.58
CA LYS A 49 1.70 -2.04 -4.16
C LYS A 49 2.26 -2.56 -2.84
N LEU A 50 3.55 -2.91 -2.84
CA LEU A 50 4.23 -3.52 -1.69
C LEU A 50 4.43 -2.51 -0.54
N THR A 51 4.60 -1.23 -0.86
CA THR A 51 4.86 -0.18 0.13
C THR A 51 3.58 0.38 0.76
N ASP A 52 3.77 1.06 1.89
CA ASP A 52 2.77 1.80 2.67
C ASP A 52 1.64 0.89 3.16
N ARG A 53 2.02 -0.25 3.74
CA ARG A 53 1.09 -1.32 4.10
C ARG A 53 1.72 -2.33 5.05
N LEU A 54 0.91 -2.85 5.97
CA LEU A 54 1.25 -4.07 6.72
C LEU A 54 0.95 -5.32 5.89
N TRP A 55 1.96 -6.18 5.82
CA TRP A 55 1.92 -7.51 5.24
C TRP A 55 2.21 -8.55 6.32
N VAL A 56 1.48 -9.66 6.33
CA VAL A 56 1.70 -10.78 7.28
C VAL A 56 1.68 -12.12 6.56
N SER A 57 2.43 -13.11 7.02
CA SER A 57 2.40 -14.47 6.47
C SER A 57 1.02 -15.11 6.66
N GLU A 58 0.45 -14.95 7.86
CA GLU A 58 -0.86 -15.45 8.24
C GLU A 58 -1.57 -14.58 9.29
N MET A 59 -2.84 -14.90 9.58
CA MET A 59 -3.61 -14.19 10.60
C MET A 59 -3.35 -14.87 11.95
N PRO A 60 -2.72 -14.18 12.93
CA PRO A 60 -2.60 -14.75 14.27
C PRO A 60 -3.99 -14.96 14.87
N LEU A 61 -4.20 -16.10 15.54
CA LEU A 61 -5.44 -16.46 16.21
C LEU A 61 -5.43 -16.02 17.68
N GLY A 62 -4.24 -15.81 18.24
CA GLY A 62 -4.01 -15.32 19.60
C GLY A 62 -2.77 -14.43 19.71
N PRO A 63 -2.61 -13.72 20.84
CA PRO A 63 -1.54 -12.73 21.01
C PRO A 63 -0.13 -13.35 21.19
N ARG A 64 -0.04 -14.66 21.43
CA ARG A 64 1.23 -15.40 21.54
C ARG A 64 1.65 -16.09 20.24
N ASP A 65 0.78 -16.08 19.24
CA ASP A 65 1.06 -16.75 17.98
C ASP A 65 2.21 -16.05 17.28
N GLN A 66 3.11 -16.85 16.75
CA GLN A 66 4.21 -16.34 15.94
C GLN A 66 3.69 -16.00 14.55
N VAL A 67 4.07 -14.85 14.05
CA VAL A 67 3.73 -14.37 12.72
C VAL A 67 4.94 -13.67 12.13
N ASP A 68 5.13 -13.87 10.83
CA ASP A 68 6.07 -13.07 10.05
C ASP A 68 5.33 -11.89 9.47
N ALA A 69 5.90 -10.70 9.60
CA ALA A 69 5.34 -9.49 9.01
C ALA A 69 6.40 -8.71 8.24
N MET A 70 5.92 -7.88 7.33
CA MET A 70 6.74 -6.97 6.56
C MET A 70 6.00 -5.64 6.43
N VAL A 71 6.75 -4.56 6.61
CA VAL A 71 6.32 -3.21 6.29
C VAL A 71 7.42 -2.56 5.47
N ILE A 72 7.03 -1.84 4.42
CA ILE A 72 7.92 -0.97 3.66
C ILE A 72 7.24 0.39 3.61
N THR A 73 7.94 1.45 3.97
CA THR A 73 7.44 2.83 3.92
C THR A 73 8.40 3.71 3.15
N GLU A 74 7.85 4.79 2.59
CA GLU A 74 8.63 5.86 1.98
C GLU A 74 8.71 7.04 2.95
N VAL A 75 9.93 7.40 3.36
CA VAL A 75 10.23 8.50 4.30
C VAL A 75 11.38 9.31 3.69
N ALA A 76 11.26 10.63 3.64
CA ALA A 76 12.35 11.50 3.16
C ALA A 76 12.88 11.16 1.75
N LYS A 77 12.04 10.63 0.84
CA LYS A 77 12.41 10.08 -0.49
C LYS A 77 13.28 8.80 -0.44
N ARG A 78 13.55 8.26 0.75
CA ARG A 78 14.15 6.94 0.96
C ARG A 78 13.02 5.93 1.17
N SER A 79 13.21 4.71 0.69
CA SER A 79 12.29 3.60 1.00
C SER A 79 13.00 2.63 1.93
N ALA A 80 12.39 2.39 3.08
CA ALA A 80 12.93 1.54 4.13
C ALA A 80 11.82 0.62 4.66
N GLY A 81 12.21 -0.49 5.25
CA GLY A 81 11.27 -1.44 5.79
C GLY A 81 11.88 -2.27 6.90
N SER A 82 11.06 -3.14 7.45
CA SER A 82 11.51 -4.16 8.39
C SER A 82 10.74 -5.44 8.14
N PHE A 83 11.47 -6.55 8.20
CA PHE A 83 10.88 -7.85 8.45
C PHE A 83 10.73 -8.01 9.94
N TYR A 84 9.62 -8.59 10.36
CA TYR A 84 9.33 -8.88 11.75
C TYR A 84 9.04 -10.37 11.87
N HIS A 85 9.55 -10.99 12.92
CA HIS A 85 9.21 -12.35 13.31
C HIS A 85 8.89 -12.36 14.79
N GLY A 86 7.68 -12.73 15.16
CA GLY A 86 7.30 -12.73 16.55
C GLY A 86 5.80 -12.82 16.82
N SER A 87 5.45 -12.57 18.08
CA SER A 87 4.09 -12.44 18.59
C SER A 87 3.84 -11.03 19.14
N VAL A 88 2.60 -10.72 19.49
CA VAL A 88 2.25 -9.40 20.08
C VAL A 88 3.12 -9.04 21.29
N TYR A 89 3.62 -10.02 22.04
CA TYR A 89 4.40 -9.79 23.25
C TYR A 89 5.92 -9.75 23.04
N GLN A 90 6.43 -10.40 22.01
CA GLN A 90 7.87 -10.54 21.79
C GLN A 90 8.13 -10.84 20.31
N GLY A 91 9.13 -10.18 19.74
CA GLY A 91 9.64 -10.52 18.42
C GLY A 91 11.01 -9.91 18.16
N SER A 92 11.54 -10.24 17.00
CA SER A 92 12.72 -9.62 16.41
C SER A 92 12.34 -8.89 15.13
N TYR A 93 13.15 -7.93 14.74
CA TYR A 93 13.03 -7.28 13.44
C TYR A 93 14.38 -7.20 12.74
N ASP A 94 14.35 -7.30 11.41
CA ASP A 94 15.49 -7.03 10.56
C ASP A 94 15.15 -5.86 9.64
N SER A 95 15.88 -4.76 9.82
CA SER A 95 15.68 -3.56 9.01
C SER A 95 16.40 -3.65 7.67
N PHE A 96 15.78 -3.07 6.64
CA PHE A 96 16.31 -3.08 5.28
C PHE A 96 15.96 -1.80 4.53
N THR A 97 16.73 -1.51 3.48
CA THR A 97 16.36 -0.51 2.47
C THR A 97 15.68 -1.19 1.28
N TRP A 98 14.73 -0.49 0.67
CA TRP A 98 13.96 -0.98 -0.47
C TRP A 98 14.25 -0.15 -1.71
N LYS A 99 14.60 -0.79 -2.81
CA LYS A 99 14.75 -0.13 -4.11
C LYS A 99 13.89 -0.82 -5.17
N GLN A 100 12.83 -0.14 -5.61
CA GLN A 100 12.02 -0.62 -6.73
C GLN A 100 12.85 -0.61 -8.03
N LYS A 101 12.88 -1.73 -8.75
CA LYS A 101 13.62 -1.88 -10.03
C LYS A 101 12.71 -2.11 -11.25
N GLY A 102 11.43 -2.40 -11.02
CA GLY A 102 10.43 -2.62 -12.06
C GLY A 102 9.03 -2.72 -11.46
N LYS A 103 8.03 -3.19 -12.21
CA LYS A 103 6.65 -3.35 -11.69
C LYS A 103 6.54 -4.42 -10.61
N ASP A 104 7.33 -5.49 -10.76
CA ASP A 104 7.26 -6.74 -10.00
C ASP A 104 8.63 -7.15 -9.43
N ARG A 105 9.57 -6.21 -9.37
CA ARG A 105 10.96 -6.46 -8.94
C ARG A 105 11.50 -5.34 -8.09
N GLY A 106 12.28 -5.70 -7.09
CA GLY A 106 13.03 -4.77 -6.27
C GLY A 106 14.27 -5.40 -5.66
N VAL A 107 15.01 -4.59 -4.93
CA VAL A 107 16.17 -5.01 -4.15
C VAL A 107 15.90 -4.69 -2.70
N VAL A 108 16.05 -5.71 -1.85
CA VAL A 108 16.11 -5.58 -0.40
C VAL A 108 17.58 -5.53 -0.02
N HIS A 109 18.03 -4.45 0.60
CA HIS A 109 19.36 -4.39 1.21
C HIS A 109 19.23 -4.50 2.72
N MET A 110 19.66 -5.64 3.28
CA MET A 110 19.62 -5.90 4.72
C MET A 110 20.69 -5.07 5.42
N LEU A 111 20.28 -4.17 6.30
CA LEU A 111 21.18 -3.19 6.93
C LEU A 111 22.19 -3.87 7.85
N GLN A 112 21.73 -4.76 8.73
CA GLN A 112 22.60 -5.44 9.70
C GLN A 112 23.57 -6.42 9.02
N ALA A 113 23.11 -7.16 8.02
CA ALA A 113 23.91 -8.16 7.32
C ALA A 113 24.75 -7.59 6.16
N GLN A 114 24.56 -6.30 5.82
CA GLN A 114 25.17 -5.61 4.68
C GLN A 114 25.09 -6.41 3.38
N ARG A 115 23.92 -7.03 3.13
CA ARG A 115 23.71 -7.94 2.00
C ARG A 115 22.45 -7.61 1.23
N SER A 116 22.57 -7.60 -0.08
CA SER A 116 21.48 -7.31 -1.01
C SER A 116 20.87 -8.58 -1.58
N TYR A 117 19.54 -8.56 -1.73
CA TYR A 117 18.74 -9.65 -2.27
C TYR A 117 17.83 -9.10 -3.38
N GLU A 118 17.91 -9.69 -4.57
CA GLU A 118 16.92 -9.42 -5.60
C GLU A 118 15.63 -10.16 -5.26
N VAL A 119 14.53 -9.41 -5.21
CA VAL A 119 13.21 -9.98 -4.97
C VAL A 119 12.28 -9.75 -6.14
N ARG A 120 11.40 -10.73 -6.37
CA ARG A 120 10.30 -10.62 -7.33
C ARG A 120 8.98 -10.79 -6.61
N THR A 121 8.01 -9.95 -6.95
CA THR A 121 6.65 -10.07 -6.44
C THR A 121 5.75 -10.77 -7.46
N ARG A 122 4.89 -11.67 -6.98
CA ARG A 122 3.85 -12.28 -7.80
C ARG A 122 2.52 -12.17 -7.07
N ASP A 123 1.46 -11.85 -7.79
CA ASP A 123 0.13 -11.89 -7.20
C ASP A 123 -0.28 -13.34 -6.90
N CYS A 124 -0.96 -13.53 -5.78
CA CYS A 124 -1.55 -14.82 -5.41
C CYS A 124 -3.01 -14.64 -5.00
N LYS A 125 -3.72 -15.76 -4.83
CA LYS A 125 -5.08 -15.75 -4.30
C LYS A 125 -5.04 -15.50 -2.78
N PRO A 126 -5.67 -14.43 -2.25
CA PRO A 126 -5.74 -14.21 -0.81
C PRO A 126 -6.51 -15.32 -0.10
N THR A 127 -6.04 -15.70 1.08
CA THR A 127 -6.78 -16.58 1.99
C THR A 127 -7.93 -15.81 2.66
N ARG A 128 -8.87 -16.54 3.28
CA ARG A 128 -10.06 -15.95 3.89
C ARG A 128 -9.66 -14.90 4.93
N GLY A 129 -10.26 -13.72 4.83
CA GLY A 129 -9.98 -12.62 5.75
C GLY A 129 -8.87 -11.67 5.31
N PHE A 130 -8.27 -11.91 4.13
CA PHE A 130 -7.34 -10.98 3.47
C PHE A 130 -7.93 -10.47 2.16
N ASP A 131 -7.47 -9.28 1.75
CA ASP A 131 -7.89 -8.64 0.49
C ASP A 131 -6.80 -8.74 -0.59
N LEU A 132 -5.54 -8.89 -0.18
CA LEU A 132 -4.36 -8.85 -1.03
C LEU A 132 -3.43 -10.01 -0.65
N CYS A 133 -2.69 -10.52 -1.62
CA CYS A 133 -1.73 -11.60 -1.46
C CYS A 133 -0.59 -11.38 -2.44
N VAL A 134 0.64 -11.47 -1.93
CA VAL A 134 1.86 -11.39 -2.72
C VAL A 134 2.78 -12.55 -2.35
N GLU A 135 3.36 -13.21 -3.35
CA GLU A 135 4.48 -14.11 -3.17
C GLU A 135 5.77 -13.34 -3.39
N LEU A 136 6.68 -13.40 -2.42
CA LEU A 136 7.97 -12.70 -2.46
C LEU A 136 9.07 -13.73 -2.75
N VAL A 137 9.45 -13.83 -4.03
CA VAL A 137 10.50 -14.75 -4.46
C VAL A 137 11.85 -14.10 -4.21
N GLY A 138 12.73 -14.77 -3.47
CA GLY A 138 14.04 -14.25 -3.07
C GLY A 138 14.05 -13.52 -1.73
N ASP A 139 12.97 -13.64 -0.95
CA ASP A 139 12.89 -13.10 0.40
C ASP A 139 14.05 -13.63 1.29
N PRO A 140 14.85 -12.75 1.90
CA PRO A 140 15.96 -13.14 2.77
C PRO A 140 15.52 -13.89 4.05
N THR A 141 14.28 -13.71 4.50
CA THR A 141 13.71 -14.41 5.66
C THR A 141 13.22 -15.83 5.33
N GLY A 142 13.08 -16.15 4.04
CA GLY A 142 12.52 -17.43 3.57
C GLY A 142 10.99 -17.49 3.54
N VAL A 143 10.29 -16.45 4.00
CA VAL A 143 8.83 -16.36 3.91
C VAL A 143 8.42 -16.21 2.44
N LYS A 144 7.54 -17.11 1.98
CA LYS A 144 7.17 -17.19 0.55
C LYS A 144 5.97 -16.34 0.19
N ARG A 145 5.09 -16.09 1.16
CA ARG A 145 3.77 -15.49 0.93
C ARG A 145 3.46 -14.52 2.03
N TYR A 146 3.02 -13.34 1.62
CA TYR A 146 2.48 -12.33 2.49
C TYR A 146 1.09 -11.92 2.05
N GLN A 147 0.28 -11.50 3.01
CA GLN A 147 -1.11 -11.15 2.82
C GLN A 147 -1.44 -9.86 3.56
N SER A 148 -2.42 -9.12 3.05
CA SER A 148 -2.79 -7.83 3.63
C SER A 148 -4.28 -7.56 3.50
N ARG A 149 -4.78 -6.63 4.32
CA ARG A 149 -6.14 -6.08 4.24
C ARG A 149 -6.11 -4.68 3.66
N LYS A 150 -7.18 -4.27 2.97
CA LYS A 150 -7.32 -2.90 2.45
C LYS A 150 -7.17 -1.85 3.55
N ARG A 151 -7.78 -2.12 4.72
CA ARG A 151 -7.70 -1.28 5.92
C ARG A 151 -6.34 -1.20 6.59
N TRP A 152 -5.36 -2.01 6.15
CA TRP A 152 -3.98 -1.99 6.65
C TRP A 152 -3.05 -1.17 5.76
N ALA A 153 -3.61 -0.36 4.86
CA ALA A 153 -2.84 0.68 4.20
C ALA A 153 -2.34 1.67 5.27
N ILE A 154 -1.05 1.94 5.23
CA ILE A 154 -0.42 2.98 6.03
C ILE A 154 -0.63 4.30 5.30
N PRO A 155 -1.30 5.29 5.91
CA PRO A 155 -1.47 6.60 5.28
C PRO A 155 -0.12 7.20 4.96
N ARG A 156 0.06 7.71 3.74
CA ARG A 156 1.26 8.48 3.40
C ARG A 156 1.33 9.72 4.28
N ARG A 157 2.46 9.89 4.94
CA ARG A 157 2.69 10.99 5.88
C ARG A 157 2.78 12.32 5.15
N GLY A 158 1.94 13.27 5.57
CA GLY A 158 2.21 14.70 5.39
C GLY A 158 3.08 15.22 6.53
N LYS A 159 3.42 16.52 6.53
CA LYS A 159 4.13 17.16 7.65
C LYS A 159 3.38 16.89 8.97
N GLY A 160 4.05 16.26 9.95
CA GLY A 160 3.53 16.03 11.31
C GLY A 160 2.90 14.66 11.59
N ALA A 161 2.98 13.69 10.68
CA ALA A 161 2.54 12.32 10.97
C ALA A 161 3.61 11.54 11.75
N GLN A 162 3.20 10.76 12.75
CA GLN A 162 4.11 10.03 13.64
C GLN A 162 4.72 8.80 12.96
N ALA A 163 6.02 8.60 13.15
CA ALA A 163 6.74 7.37 12.85
C ALA A 163 6.02 6.10 13.34
N LEU A 164 6.12 5.01 12.58
CA LEU A 164 5.32 3.79 12.79
C LEU A 164 6.20 2.60 13.17
N ASP A 165 7.51 2.74 12.94
CA ASP A 165 8.52 1.79 13.35
C ASP A 165 9.80 2.56 13.74
N VAL A 166 10.67 1.86 14.48
CA VAL A 166 11.92 2.40 15.01
C VAL A 166 12.85 2.90 13.90
N GLN A 167 12.86 2.25 12.73
CA GLN A 167 13.72 2.68 11.63
C GLN A 167 13.23 4.00 11.02
N SER A 168 11.92 4.15 10.81
CA SER A 168 11.31 5.39 10.36
C SER A 168 11.55 6.54 11.35
N LEU A 169 11.55 6.25 12.66
CA LEU A 169 11.94 7.21 13.70
C LEU A 169 13.39 7.67 13.53
N PHE A 170 14.33 6.75 13.29
CA PHE A 170 15.73 7.10 13.10
C PHE A 170 15.99 7.93 11.83
N ILE A 171 15.28 7.63 10.73
CA ILE A 171 15.38 8.42 9.50
C ILE A 171 14.82 9.83 9.73
N GLU A 172 13.66 9.96 10.39
CA GLU A 172 13.08 11.26 10.72
C GLU A 172 14.01 12.05 11.66
N LEU A 173 14.62 11.40 12.66
CA LEU A 173 15.58 12.03 13.57
C LEU A 173 16.84 12.52 12.82
N ALA A 174 17.32 11.76 11.85
CA ALA A 174 18.49 12.13 11.07
C ALA A 174 18.28 13.39 10.22
N GLU A 175 17.06 13.68 9.78
CA GLU A 175 16.78 14.96 9.08
C GLU A 175 17.11 16.19 9.95
N GLU A 176 17.10 16.02 11.27
CA GLU A 176 17.38 17.07 12.25
C GLU A 176 18.81 16.99 12.85
N ASP A 177 19.55 15.90 12.57
CA ASP A 177 20.89 15.62 13.11
C ASP A 177 21.88 15.28 11.98
N ALA A 178 22.80 16.21 11.71
CA ALA A 178 23.75 16.09 10.61
C ALA A 178 24.76 14.94 10.79
N GLU A 179 25.10 14.57 12.01
CA GLU A 179 26.00 13.44 12.27
C GLU A 179 25.29 12.11 12.00
N LEU A 180 24.06 11.98 12.48
CA LEU A 180 23.23 10.81 12.23
C LEU A 180 22.90 10.65 10.74
N GLU A 181 22.60 11.76 10.05
CA GLU A 181 22.36 11.75 8.60
C GLU A 181 23.59 11.25 7.83
N ALA A 182 24.80 11.71 8.18
CA ALA A 182 26.03 11.26 7.55
C ALA A 182 26.32 9.77 7.76
N LEU A 183 25.88 9.20 8.89
CA LEU A 183 25.97 7.77 9.17
C LEU A 183 24.93 6.96 8.38
N LEU A 184 23.70 7.46 8.28
CA LEU A 184 22.65 6.81 7.48
C LEU A 184 22.96 6.85 5.99
N ASP A 185 23.52 7.93 5.46
CA ASP A 185 23.90 8.05 4.05
C ASP A 185 24.92 7.00 3.60
N GLN A 186 25.74 6.48 4.51
CA GLN A 186 26.66 5.37 4.19
C GLN A 186 25.94 4.03 4.03
N ALA A 187 24.71 3.91 4.54
CA ALA A 187 23.92 2.68 4.55
C ALA A 187 22.85 2.60 3.43
N TYR A 188 22.60 3.70 2.72
CA TYR A 188 21.62 3.81 1.61
C TYR A 188 22.29 3.93 0.24
#